data_AF-A0A1R1I8H4-F1
#
_entry.id   AF-A0A1R1I8H4-F1
#
_cell.length_a   1.000
_cell.length_b   1.000
_cell.length_c   1.000
_cell.angle_alpha   90.00
_cell.angle_beta   90.00
_cell.angle_gamma   90.00
#
_symmetry.space_group_name_H-M   'P 1'
#
loop_
_entity.id
_entity.type
_entity.pdbx_description
1 polymer ?
#
loop_
_entity_poly.entity_id
_entity_poly.type
_entity_poly.pdbx_seq_one_letter_code
_entity_poly.pdbx_strand_id
1 'polypeptide(L)'
;MKPINVGLIGIGTVGGGTWTVLKRNAEEITRRAGRPICITAVADKNVELARQITGGAARVTDDAFALVNDPEIDIIVELIGGYGVAKELVMQAIASGKHVVTANKALLAVHGTEIFTAAQQQGVMVAFEAAVAGGIPIIKALREGLTANRIEWAAGIINGTTNFILSEMRDKGLPFADVLAEAQRLGYAEADPTFDIEGVDAAHKATLIASIAYGIPVQFDKAYVEGITQLEASDIKYAEQLGYRIKLLGIAKRRDNGVELRVHPTLIPAKRLLANVEGAMNAVMVKGDAVGITLYYGKGAGAEPTASAVIADLVDVTRLATADAAHRVPHLAFQPDAMSNLPILPMSEIETGNYLRLRVEDKAGVLADITRILADQGISIDAMLQREPEEGEGETDIIILTHVCKESAALAAVASIEALAAQKGKVKRIRLEELQ
;
A
#
# COMPACT_ATOMS: atom_id res chain seq x y z
N MET A 1 26.31 22.21 -18.27
CA MET A 1 26.10 20.79 -18.64
C MET A 1 24.87 20.69 -19.51
N LYS A 2 24.80 19.70 -20.42
CA LYS A 2 23.60 19.44 -21.22
C LYS A 2 22.40 19.18 -20.27
N PRO A 3 21.25 19.85 -20.45
CA PRO A 3 20.03 19.51 -19.72
C PRO A 3 19.61 18.06 -19.95
N ILE A 4 18.89 17.49 -18.98
CA ILE A 4 18.14 16.24 -19.17
C ILE A 4 16.75 16.60 -19.71
N ASN A 5 16.40 15.99 -20.83
CA ASN A 5 15.11 16.16 -21.48
C ASN A 5 14.14 15.08 -21.00
N VAL A 6 12.97 15.51 -20.52
CA VAL A 6 11.94 14.65 -19.95
C VAL A 6 10.69 14.69 -20.82
N GLY A 7 10.17 13.52 -21.17
CA GLY A 7 8.84 13.34 -21.76
C GLY A 7 7.84 12.98 -20.66
N LEU A 8 6.77 13.76 -20.52
CA LEU A 8 5.71 13.52 -19.55
C LEU A 8 4.48 12.91 -20.22
N ILE A 9 4.06 11.74 -19.77
CA ILE A 9 2.88 11.04 -20.28
C ILE A 9 1.79 11.09 -19.19
N GLY A 10 0.74 11.88 -19.44
CA GLY A 10 -0.32 12.19 -18.49
C GLY A 10 -0.08 13.51 -17.75
N ILE A 11 -0.84 14.56 -18.09
CA ILE A 11 -0.77 15.90 -17.48
C ILE A 11 -1.82 16.13 -16.38
N GLY A 12 -2.59 15.10 -16.01
CA GLY A 12 -3.64 15.18 -14.98
C GLY A 12 -3.14 15.63 -13.60
N THR A 13 -3.87 15.32 -12.53
CA THR A 13 -3.57 15.85 -11.17
C THR A 13 -2.08 15.75 -10.77
N VAL A 14 -1.45 14.58 -10.96
CA VAL A 14 -0.03 14.38 -10.63
C VAL A 14 0.90 14.99 -11.69
N GLY A 15 0.56 14.87 -12.97
CA GLY A 15 1.37 15.43 -14.07
C GLY A 15 1.46 16.96 -14.01
N GLY A 16 0.33 17.63 -13.85
CA GLY A 16 0.27 19.09 -13.65
C GLY A 16 0.96 19.52 -12.35
N GLY A 17 0.85 18.73 -11.29
CA GLY A 17 1.64 18.93 -10.06
C GLY A 17 3.14 18.85 -10.31
N THR A 18 3.59 17.83 -11.06
CA THR A 18 5.00 17.61 -11.42
C THR A 18 5.53 18.78 -12.23
N TRP A 19 4.80 19.22 -13.25
CA TRP A 19 5.13 20.40 -14.05
C TRP A 19 5.29 21.65 -13.18
N THR A 20 4.31 21.91 -12.31
CA THR A 20 4.27 23.10 -11.45
C THR A 20 5.42 23.12 -10.45
N VAL A 21 5.66 22.02 -9.73
CA VAL A 21 6.69 21.94 -8.70
C VAL A 21 8.09 21.97 -9.32
N LEU A 22 8.31 21.28 -10.44
CA LEU A 22 9.59 21.28 -11.14
C LEU A 22 9.95 22.69 -11.62
N LYS A 23 9.00 23.43 -12.18
CA LYS A 23 9.20 24.82 -12.60
C LYS A 23 9.45 25.75 -11.41
N ARG A 24 8.65 25.62 -10.34
CA ARG A 24 8.74 26.45 -9.12
C ARG A 24 10.09 26.29 -8.42
N ASN A 25 10.63 25.08 -8.38
CA ASN A 25 11.84 24.75 -7.61
C ASN A 25 13.06 24.46 -8.51
N ALA A 26 13.04 24.91 -9.77
CA ALA A 26 14.02 24.54 -10.79
C ALA A 26 15.48 24.82 -10.37
N GLU A 27 15.73 25.91 -9.65
CA GLU A 27 17.06 26.28 -9.17
C GLU A 27 17.62 25.26 -8.17
N GLU A 28 16.87 24.95 -7.11
CA GLU A 28 17.28 23.98 -6.08
C GLU A 28 17.42 22.57 -6.67
N ILE A 29 16.49 22.17 -7.54
CA ILE A 29 16.53 20.88 -8.23
C ILE A 29 17.79 20.78 -9.09
N THR A 30 18.13 21.83 -9.85
CA THR A 30 19.33 21.89 -10.68
C THR A 30 20.60 21.76 -9.83
N ARG A 31 20.66 22.43 -8.66
CA ARG A 31 21.79 22.33 -7.74
C ARG A 31 21.99 20.91 -7.22
N ARG A 32 20.90 20.20 -6.90
CA ARG A 32 20.97 18.80 -6.40
C ARG A 32 21.25 17.77 -7.50
N ALA A 33 20.70 17.98 -8.69
CA ALA A 33 20.90 17.10 -9.84
C ALA A 33 22.23 17.33 -10.56
N GLY A 34 22.84 18.51 -10.40
CA GLY A 34 24.06 18.94 -11.07
C GLY A 34 23.85 19.44 -12.51
N ARG A 35 22.62 19.42 -13.02
CA ARG A 35 22.20 19.92 -14.33
C ARG A 35 20.69 20.21 -14.37
N PRO A 36 20.21 21.06 -15.29
CA PRO A 36 18.78 21.29 -15.44
C PRO A 36 18.02 20.03 -15.87
N ILE A 37 16.80 19.87 -15.35
CA ILE A 37 15.84 18.83 -15.75
C ILE A 37 14.64 19.55 -16.38
N CYS A 38 14.39 19.29 -17.66
CA CYS A 38 13.43 20.04 -18.46
C CYS A 38 12.37 19.07 -19.03
N ILE A 39 11.09 19.30 -18.72
CA ILE A 39 10.00 18.64 -19.45
C ILE A 39 9.88 19.32 -20.81
N THR A 40 10.33 18.64 -21.87
CA THR A 40 10.36 19.19 -23.24
C THR A 40 9.16 18.76 -24.07
N ALA A 41 8.53 17.65 -23.70
CA ALA A 41 7.33 17.13 -24.37
C ALA A 41 6.31 16.59 -23.36
N VAL A 42 5.03 16.78 -23.67
CA VAL A 42 3.88 16.26 -22.90
C VAL A 42 2.95 15.52 -23.85
N ALA A 43 2.59 14.29 -23.49
CA ALA A 43 1.54 13.52 -24.15
C ALA A 43 0.32 13.38 -23.23
N ASP A 44 -0.85 13.84 -23.69
CA ASP A 44 -2.12 13.64 -22.99
C ASP A 44 -3.28 13.63 -23.99
N LYS A 45 -4.33 12.85 -23.69
CA LYS A 45 -5.56 12.84 -24.51
C LYS A 45 -6.26 14.20 -24.49
N ASN A 46 -6.18 14.93 -23.36
CA ASN A 46 -6.65 16.30 -23.25
C ASN A 46 -5.53 17.29 -23.58
N VAL A 47 -5.27 17.43 -24.87
CA VAL A 47 -4.22 18.32 -25.43
C VAL A 47 -4.45 19.79 -25.04
N GLU A 48 -5.70 20.23 -24.91
CA GLU A 48 -6.06 21.60 -24.55
C GLU A 48 -5.62 21.93 -23.12
N LEU A 49 -5.94 21.04 -22.16
CA LEU A 49 -5.47 21.15 -20.79
C LEU A 49 -3.93 21.14 -20.72
N ALA A 50 -3.29 20.25 -21.47
CA ALA A 50 -1.84 20.16 -21.52
C ALA A 50 -1.20 21.45 -22.07
N ARG A 51 -1.77 22.06 -23.12
CA ARG A 51 -1.32 23.37 -23.64
C ARG A 51 -1.51 24.49 -22.62
N GLN A 52 -2.63 24.50 -21.91
CA GLN A 52 -2.89 25.49 -20.86
C GLN A 52 -1.85 25.40 -19.73
N ILE A 53 -1.59 24.20 -19.22
CA ILE A 53 -0.64 23.97 -18.12
C ILE A 53 0.79 24.30 -18.56
N THR A 54 1.17 23.89 -19.77
CA THR A 54 2.54 24.09 -20.28
C THR A 54 2.82 25.52 -20.73
N GLY A 55 1.79 26.27 -21.13
CA GLY A 55 1.93 27.65 -21.60
C GLY A 55 2.85 27.79 -22.82
N GLY A 56 2.92 26.75 -23.67
CA GLY A 56 3.79 26.71 -24.84
C GLY A 56 5.26 26.40 -24.56
N ALA A 57 5.65 26.14 -23.30
CA ALA A 57 7.03 25.84 -22.94
C ALA A 57 7.46 24.39 -23.25
N ALA A 58 6.53 23.52 -23.62
CA ALA A 58 6.79 22.14 -24.04
C ALA A 58 5.96 21.78 -25.28
N ARG A 59 6.49 20.85 -26.09
CA ARG A 59 5.74 20.26 -27.20
C ARG A 59 4.58 19.43 -26.63
N VAL A 60 3.36 19.63 -27.14
CA VAL A 60 2.17 18.88 -26.69
C VAL A 60 1.63 18.03 -27.83
N THR A 61 1.32 16.77 -27.54
CA THR A 61 0.71 15.80 -28.47
C THR A 61 -0.28 14.90 -27.74
N ASP A 62 -1.16 14.24 -28.49
CA ASP A 62 -2.01 13.14 -28.02
C ASP A 62 -1.36 11.75 -28.24
N ASP A 63 -0.22 11.68 -28.93
CA ASP A 63 0.52 10.46 -29.18
C ASP A 63 1.66 10.26 -28.17
N ALA A 64 1.42 9.39 -27.18
CA ALA A 64 2.43 9.02 -26.19
C ALA A 64 3.60 8.24 -26.81
N PHE A 65 3.39 7.50 -27.90
CA PHE A 65 4.46 6.75 -28.56
C PHE A 65 5.45 7.70 -29.28
N ALA A 66 4.99 8.87 -29.71
CA ALA A 66 5.86 9.91 -30.25
C ALA A 66 6.88 10.44 -29.21
N LEU A 67 6.61 10.31 -27.91
CA LEU A 67 7.56 10.67 -26.85
C LEU A 67 8.55 9.53 -26.58
N VAL A 68 8.07 8.29 -26.41
CA VAL A 68 8.95 7.16 -26.09
C VAL A 68 9.92 6.80 -27.23
N ASN A 69 9.61 7.24 -28.46
CA ASN A 69 10.47 7.06 -29.63
C ASN A 69 11.31 8.30 -29.99
N ASP A 70 11.13 9.42 -29.28
CA ASP A 70 11.88 10.66 -29.55
C ASP A 70 13.34 10.52 -29.10
N PRO A 71 14.34 10.57 -29.99
CA PRO A 71 15.74 10.42 -29.62
C PRO A 71 16.27 11.56 -28.73
N GLU A 72 15.56 12.70 -28.64
CA GLU A 72 15.96 13.82 -27.81
C GLU A 72 15.55 13.66 -26.34
N ILE A 73 14.65 12.72 -26.01
CA ILE A 73 14.14 12.50 -24.65
C ILE A 73 15.01 11.47 -23.92
N ASP A 74 15.52 11.82 -22.75
CA ASP A 74 16.37 10.96 -21.91
C ASP A 74 15.54 10.14 -20.90
N ILE A 75 14.48 10.74 -20.35
CA ILE A 75 13.64 10.13 -19.31
C ILE A 75 12.15 10.23 -19.69
N ILE A 76 11.41 9.15 -19.54
CA ILE A 76 9.94 9.11 -19.64
C ILE A 76 9.34 9.11 -18.23
N VAL A 77 8.42 10.02 -17.98
CA VAL A 77 7.58 10.04 -16.78
C VAL A 77 6.19 9.51 -17.17
N GLU A 78 5.79 8.37 -16.62
CA GLU A 78 4.49 7.71 -16.91
C GLU A 78 3.53 7.88 -15.74
N LEU A 79 2.40 8.56 -15.98
CA LEU A 79 1.38 8.89 -14.97
C LEU A 79 -0.06 8.65 -15.47
N ILE A 80 -0.27 7.73 -16.42
CA ILE A 80 -1.60 7.46 -16.99
C ILE A 80 -2.38 6.39 -16.22
N GLY A 81 -1.68 5.57 -15.43
CA GLY A 81 -2.30 4.49 -14.68
C GLY A 81 -2.78 3.32 -15.56
N GLY A 82 -3.33 2.29 -14.93
CA GLY A 82 -3.77 1.07 -15.61
C GLY A 82 -2.62 0.19 -16.13
N TYR A 83 -2.95 -0.85 -16.88
CA TYR A 83 -1.97 -1.86 -17.32
C TYR A 83 -1.70 -1.83 -18.83
N GLY A 84 -2.75 -1.81 -19.67
CA GLY A 84 -2.63 -2.07 -21.13
C GLY A 84 -1.60 -1.19 -21.85
N VAL A 85 -2.03 0.01 -22.27
CA VAL A 85 -1.14 0.94 -22.99
C VAL A 85 0.04 1.40 -22.12
N ALA A 86 -0.13 1.50 -20.80
CA ALA A 86 0.94 1.88 -19.89
C ALA A 86 2.13 0.91 -19.95
N LYS A 87 1.86 -0.41 -19.96
CA LYS A 87 2.90 -1.43 -20.11
C LYS A 87 3.63 -1.28 -21.44
N GLU A 88 2.89 -1.14 -22.54
CA GLU A 88 3.47 -1.00 -23.88
C GLU A 88 4.40 0.22 -23.96
N LEU A 89 3.97 1.36 -23.43
CA LEU A 89 4.77 2.58 -23.38
C LEU A 89 6.04 2.42 -22.53
N VAL A 90 5.94 1.81 -21.34
CA VAL A 90 7.08 1.58 -20.46
C VAL A 90 8.09 0.64 -21.10
N MET A 91 7.62 -0.48 -21.66
CA MET A 91 8.50 -1.46 -22.32
C MET A 91 9.15 -0.87 -23.57
N GLN A 92 8.43 -0.08 -24.36
CA GLN A 92 8.99 0.61 -25.53
C GLN A 92 10.00 1.69 -25.12
N ALA A 93 9.74 2.47 -24.07
CA ALA A 93 10.68 3.45 -23.54
C ALA A 93 11.99 2.78 -23.10
N ILE A 94 11.88 1.66 -22.39
CA ILE A 94 13.02 0.83 -22.01
C ILE A 94 13.75 0.35 -23.26
N ALA A 95 13.08 -0.27 -24.23
CA ALA A 95 13.72 -0.77 -25.46
C ALA A 95 14.44 0.35 -26.25
N SER A 96 13.91 1.58 -26.21
CA SER A 96 14.53 2.78 -26.79
C SER A 96 15.67 3.37 -25.96
N GLY A 97 16.12 2.70 -24.89
CA GLY A 97 17.24 3.13 -24.05
C GLY A 97 16.91 4.30 -23.11
N LYS A 98 15.63 4.55 -22.82
CA LYS A 98 15.21 5.65 -21.95
C LYS A 98 15.03 5.18 -20.51
N HIS A 99 15.35 6.05 -19.56
CA HIS A 99 14.95 5.81 -18.17
C HIS A 99 13.44 6.07 -18.01
N VAL A 100 12.84 5.44 -17.00
CA VAL A 100 11.42 5.55 -16.69
C VAL A 100 11.24 5.95 -15.23
N VAL A 101 10.39 6.95 -14.99
CA VAL A 101 9.85 7.28 -13.68
C VAL A 101 8.34 7.08 -13.73
N THR A 102 7.76 6.30 -12.81
CA THR A 102 6.32 6.00 -12.84
C THR A 102 5.69 6.04 -11.45
N ALA A 103 4.43 6.46 -11.39
CA ALA A 103 3.59 6.35 -10.19
C ALA A 103 2.62 5.15 -10.24
N ASN A 104 2.77 4.27 -11.25
CA ASN A 104 1.81 3.23 -11.56
C ASN A 104 2.04 1.95 -10.76
N LYS A 105 1.62 1.98 -9.49
CA LYS A 105 1.62 0.84 -8.57
C LYS A 105 1.01 -0.44 -9.12
N ALA A 106 -0.08 -0.30 -9.87
CA ALA A 106 -0.81 -1.41 -10.47
C ALA A 106 0.09 -2.12 -11.49
N LEU A 107 0.56 -1.38 -12.50
CA LEU A 107 1.48 -1.90 -13.52
C LEU A 107 2.69 -2.61 -12.91
N LEU A 108 3.32 -2.00 -11.90
CA LEU A 108 4.49 -2.58 -11.26
C LEU A 108 4.16 -3.80 -10.40
N ALA A 109 3.02 -3.84 -9.71
CA ALA A 109 2.63 -5.00 -8.91
C ALA A 109 2.36 -6.24 -9.79
N VAL A 110 1.84 -6.06 -11.00
CA VAL A 110 1.46 -7.17 -11.89
C VAL A 110 2.57 -7.52 -12.89
N HIS A 111 3.28 -6.52 -13.42
CA HIS A 111 4.28 -6.68 -14.49
C HIS A 111 5.69 -6.22 -14.09
N GLY A 112 5.92 -5.87 -12.82
CA GLY A 112 7.18 -5.34 -12.34
C GLY A 112 8.37 -6.24 -12.63
N THR A 113 8.25 -7.55 -12.42
CA THR A 113 9.34 -8.51 -12.70
C THR A 113 9.80 -8.44 -14.16
N GLU A 114 8.87 -8.37 -15.11
CA GLU A 114 9.17 -8.22 -16.54
C GLU A 114 9.82 -6.87 -16.84
N ILE A 115 9.26 -5.78 -16.30
CA ILE A 115 9.73 -4.41 -16.50
C ILE A 115 11.16 -4.21 -15.95
N PHE A 116 11.42 -4.65 -14.72
CA PHE A 116 12.73 -4.51 -14.08
C PHE A 116 13.79 -5.36 -14.79
N THR A 117 13.42 -6.56 -15.25
CA THR A 117 14.31 -7.42 -16.04
C THR A 117 14.70 -6.75 -17.35
N ALA A 118 13.73 -6.21 -18.10
CA ALA A 118 13.99 -5.50 -19.34
C ALA A 118 14.86 -4.24 -19.12
N ALA A 119 14.57 -3.47 -18.07
CA ALA A 119 15.34 -2.29 -17.72
C ALA A 119 16.81 -2.63 -17.40
N GLN A 120 17.03 -3.73 -16.68
CA GLN A 120 18.37 -4.23 -16.38
C GLN A 120 19.11 -4.65 -17.66
N GLN A 121 18.47 -5.43 -18.53
CA GLN A 121 19.08 -5.92 -19.78
C GLN A 121 19.50 -4.76 -20.69
N GLN A 122 18.71 -3.69 -20.73
CA GLN A 122 19.04 -2.49 -21.50
C GLN A 122 20.04 -1.58 -20.78
N GLY A 123 20.22 -1.73 -19.47
CA GLY A 123 21.05 -0.83 -18.66
C GLY A 123 20.41 0.55 -18.46
N VAL A 124 19.08 0.62 -18.37
CA VAL A 124 18.32 1.84 -18.03
C VAL A 124 17.80 1.76 -16.60
N MET A 125 17.06 2.78 -16.16
CA MET A 125 16.52 2.84 -14.80
C MET A 125 15.01 2.92 -14.80
N VAL A 126 14.37 2.18 -13.90
CA VAL A 126 12.94 2.34 -13.58
C VAL A 126 12.84 2.76 -12.12
N ALA A 127 12.36 3.99 -11.88
CA ALA A 127 12.17 4.56 -10.57
C ALA A 127 10.67 4.77 -10.29
N PHE A 128 10.25 4.55 -9.04
CA PHE A 128 8.83 4.40 -8.70
C PHE A 128 8.49 4.78 -7.25
N GLU A 129 9.22 5.73 -6.66
CA GLU A 129 8.91 6.26 -5.31
C GLU A 129 7.45 6.72 -5.23
N ALA A 130 6.98 7.40 -6.27
CA ALA A 130 5.61 7.93 -6.35
C ALA A 130 4.51 6.85 -6.39
N ALA A 131 4.85 5.58 -6.64
CA ALA A 131 3.88 4.48 -6.68
C ALA A 131 3.42 4.07 -5.28
N VAL A 132 4.23 4.29 -4.24
CA VAL A 132 3.95 3.82 -2.88
C VAL A 132 3.93 4.99 -1.91
N ALA A 133 2.81 5.15 -1.20
CA ALA A 133 2.65 6.14 -0.14
C ALA A 133 2.86 7.62 -0.55
N GLY A 134 2.67 7.95 -1.83
CA GLY A 134 2.55 9.33 -2.31
C GLY A 134 3.85 10.12 -2.15
N GLY A 135 3.88 11.08 -1.22
CA GLY A 135 5.05 11.90 -0.93
C GLY A 135 5.98 11.35 0.16
N ILE A 136 5.63 10.22 0.76
CA ILE A 136 6.45 9.58 1.81
C ILE A 136 7.60 8.82 1.13
N PRO A 137 8.88 9.11 1.42
CA PRO A 137 10.03 8.54 0.71
C PRO A 137 10.36 7.12 1.19
N ILE A 138 9.41 6.21 1.12
CA ILE A 138 9.51 4.87 1.70
C ILE A 138 10.38 3.93 0.87
N ILE A 139 10.35 4.04 -0.46
CA ILE A 139 11.17 3.23 -1.36
C ILE A 139 12.64 3.57 -1.14
N LYS A 140 13.00 4.85 -1.16
CA LYS A 140 14.34 5.33 -0.83
C LYS A 140 14.74 5.00 0.60
N ALA A 141 13.84 5.11 1.57
CA ALA A 141 14.14 4.73 2.96
C ALA A 141 14.52 3.24 3.07
N LEU A 142 13.73 2.34 2.49
CA LEU A 142 14.02 0.90 2.51
C LEU A 142 15.28 0.56 1.70
N ARG A 143 15.42 1.15 0.52
CA ARG A 143 16.49 0.84 -0.44
C ARG A 143 17.86 1.38 -0.03
N GLU A 144 17.90 2.61 0.47
CA GLU A 144 19.14 3.36 0.70
C GLU A 144 19.34 3.66 2.18
N GLY A 145 18.33 4.23 2.84
CA GLY A 145 18.43 4.67 4.24
C GLY A 145 18.60 3.52 5.23
N LEU A 146 17.95 2.38 4.96
CA LEU A 146 17.94 1.19 5.81
C LEU A 146 18.83 0.06 5.29
N THR A 147 19.71 0.33 4.33
CA THR A 147 20.58 -0.69 3.70
C THR A 147 21.44 -1.49 4.69
N ALA A 148 21.76 -0.91 5.85
CA ALA A 148 22.52 -1.58 6.92
C ALA A 148 21.68 -2.51 7.80
N ASN A 149 20.37 -2.67 7.53
CA ASN A 149 19.44 -3.43 8.37
C ASN A 149 18.91 -4.65 7.62
N ARG A 150 18.72 -5.74 8.36
CA ARG A 150 17.77 -6.78 7.97
C ARG A 150 16.38 -6.31 8.36
N ILE A 151 15.53 -6.06 7.36
CA ILE A 151 14.12 -5.76 7.62
C ILE A 151 13.43 -7.02 8.15
N GLU A 152 12.77 -6.90 9.30
CA GLU A 152 12.00 -7.98 9.94
C GLU A 152 10.54 -7.92 9.51
N TRP A 153 9.95 -6.72 9.55
CA TRP A 153 8.60 -6.47 9.08
C TRP A 153 8.39 -5.01 8.69
N ALA A 154 7.43 -4.80 7.79
CA ALA A 154 6.86 -3.51 7.46
C ALA A 154 5.33 -3.59 7.52
N ALA A 155 4.70 -2.64 8.16
CA ALA A 155 3.24 -2.53 8.26
C ALA A 155 2.81 -1.10 7.92
N GLY A 156 1.80 -0.94 7.08
CA GLY A 156 1.45 0.38 6.58
C GLY A 156 -0.05 0.60 6.38
N ILE A 157 -0.47 1.82 6.75
CA ILE A 157 -1.72 2.43 6.27
C ILE A 157 -1.35 3.13 4.97
N ILE A 158 -1.62 2.46 3.86
CA ILE A 158 -1.12 2.84 2.54
C ILE A 158 -2.24 3.17 1.53
N ASN A 159 -3.48 3.23 2.00
CA ASN A 159 -4.64 3.68 1.24
C ASN A 159 -5.41 4.75 2.03
N GLY A 160 -5.46 5.98 1.50
CA GLY A 160 -6.04 7.13 2.21
C GLY A 160 -7.56 7.07 2.30
N THR A 161 -8.23 6.54 1.29
CA THR A 161 -9.71 6.43 1.23
C THR A 161 -10.24 5.50 2.32
N THR A 162 -9.69 4.30 2.43
CA THR A 162 -10.07 3.35 3.49
C THR A 162 -9.71 3.87 4.88
N ASN A 163 -8.55 4.52 5.04
CA ASN A 163 -8.20 5.11 6.33
C ASN A 163 -9.16 6.23 6.72
N PHE A 164 -9.56 7.08 5.78
CA PHE A 164 -10.57 8.11 5.99
C PHE A 164 -11.90 7.49 6.44
N ILE A 165 -12.40 6.47 5.72
CA ILE A 165 -13.65 5.79 6.05
C ILE A 165 -13.59 5.20 7.47
N LEU A 166 -12.53 4.47 7.82
CA LEU A 166 -12.39 3.88 9.16
C LEU A 166 -12.27 4.94 10.26
N SER A 167 -11.60 6.07 9.98
CA SER A 167 -11.51 7.20 10.91
C SER A 167 -12.88 7.83 11.16
N GLU A 168 -13.67 8.02 10.10
CA GLU A 168 -14.99 8.65 10.17
C GLU A 168 -16.05 7.72 10.79
N MET A 169 -16.04 6.43 10.46
CA MET A 169 -16.92 5.43 11.09
C MET A 169 -16.70 5.40 12.61
N ARG A 170 -15.45 5.53 13.03
CA ARG A 170 -15.07 5.61 14.43
C ARG A 170 -15.54 6.91 15.08
N ASP A 171 -15.16 8.05 14.52
CA ASP A 171 -15.40 9.36 15.13
C ASP A 171 -16.89 9.69 15.21
N LYS A 172 -17.68 9.24 14.23
CA LYS A 172 -19.13 9.51 14.15
C LYS A 172 -20.00 8.34 14.59
N GLY A 173 -19.43 7.14 14.78
CA GLY A 173 -20.18 5.92 15.09
C GLY A 173 -21.15 5.49 13.98
N LEU A 174 -20.89 5.87 12.73
CA LEU A 174 -21.80 5.64 11.60
C LEU A 174 -21.52 4.31 10.88
N PRO A 175 -22.55 3.70 10.26
CA PRO A 175 -22.39 2.54 9.39
C PRO A 175 -21.47 2.81 8.19
N PHE A 176 -20.83 1.75 7.70
CA PHE A 176 -19.89 1.82 6.55
C PHE A 176 -20.50 2.50 5.32
N ALA A 177 -21.74 2.13 4.96
CA ALA A 177 -22.40 2.64 3.76
C ALA A 177 -22.61 4.16 3.80
N ASP A 178 -22.99 4.70 4.96
CA ASP A 178 -23.22 6.14 5.14
C ASP A 178 -21.91 6.93 5.04
N VAL A 179 -20.85 6.40 5.64
CA VAL A 179 -19.52 7.02 5.59
C VAL A 179 -18.92 6.94 4.18
N LEU A 180 -19.11 5.83 3.47
CA LEU A 180 -18.68 5.70 2.08
C LEU A 180 -19.38 6.75 1.18
N ALA A 181 -20.70 6.91 1.33
CA ALA A 181 -21.46 7.92 0.58
C ALA A 181 -20.94 9.33 0.86
N GLU A 182 -20.62 9.64 2.12
CA GLU A 182 -20.02 10.92 2.49
C GLU A 182 -18.61 11.11 1.94
N ALA A 183 -17.77 10.06 1.96
CA ALA A 183 -16.44 10.07 1.38
C ALA A 183 -16.50 10.36 -0.13
N GLN A 184 -17.47 9.79 -0.85
CA GLN A 184 -17.71 10.07 -2.26
C GLN A 184 -18.15 11.52 -2.49
N ARG A 185 -19.09 12.02 -1.68
CA ARG A 185 -19.58 13.41 -1.76
C ARG A 185 -18.47 14.44 -1.54
N LEU A 186 -17.53 14.14 -0.64
CA LEU A 186 -16.39 15.00 -0.33
C LEU A 186 -15.19 14.81 -1.27
N GLY A 187 -15.26 13.84 -2.20
CA GLY A 187 -14.18 13.54 -3.15
C GLY A 187 -12.99 12.77 -2.55
N TYR A 188 -13.16 12.13 -1.39
CA TYR A 188 -12.17 11.20 -0.82
C TYR A 188 -12.26 9.79 -1.41
N ALA A 189 -13.40 9.44 -2.00
CA ALA A 189 -13.64 8.17 -2.70
C ALA A 189 -14.16 8.45 -4.11
N GLU A 190 -13.76 7.65 -5.09
CA GLU A 190 -14.29 7.72 -6.45
C GLU A 190 -15.70 7.10 -6.54
N ALA A 191 -16.37 7.29 -7.68
CA ALA A 191 -17.70 6.72 -7.93
C ALA A 191 -17.69 5.19 -7.86
N ASP A 192 -16.62 4.55 -8.37
CA ASP A 192 -16.32 3.15 -8.15
C ASP A 192 -15.08 3.03 -7.23
N PRO A 193 -15.27 2.88 -5.91
CA PRO A 193 -14.18 2.82 -4.94
C PRO A 193 -13.68 1.39 -4.71
N THR A 194 -14.04 0.42 -5.56
CA THR A 194 -13.78 -1.02 -5.32
C THR A 194 -12.31 -1.31 -5.05
N PHE A 195 -11.40 -0.71 -5.81
CA PHE A 195 -9.95 -0.91 -5.63
C PHE A 195 -9.45 -0.46 -4.25
N ASP A 196 -10.09 0.54 -3.67
CA ASP A 196 -9.75 1.06 -2.34
C ASP A 196 -10.37 0.18 -1.26
N ILE A 197 -11.70 0.05 -1.25
CA ILE A 197 -12.45 -0.58 -0.14
C ILE A 197 -12.26 -2.10 -0.05
N GLU A 198 -11.89 -2.75 -1.17
CA GLU A 198 -11.52 -4.17 -1.20
C GLU A 198 -10.00 -4.38 -0.96
N GLY A 199 -9.22 -3.32 -0.72
CA GLY A 199 -7.82 -3.42 -0.32
C GLY A 199 -6.81 -3.68 -1.44
N VAL A 200 -7.25 -3.73 -2.70
CA VAL A 200 -6.40 -4.04 -3.87
C VAL A 200 -5.29 -2.99 -4.05
N ASP A 201 -5.60 -1.69 -3.90
CA ASP A 201 -4.59 -0.64 -3.98
C ASP A 201 -3.52 -0.76 -2.88
N ALA A 202 -3.93 -1.09 -1.65
CA ALA A 202 -2.99 -1.35 -0.56
C ALA A 202 -2.15 -2.60 -0.85
N ALA A 203 -2.71 -3.62 -1.49
CA ALA A 203 -2.01 -4.86 -1.80
C ALA A 203 -0.95 -4.68 -2.89
N HIS A 204 -1.22 -3.86 -3.92
CA HIS A 204 -0.20 -3.46 -4.89
C HIS A 204 1.00 -2.79 -4.19
N LYS A 205 0.72 -1.83 -3.30
CA LYS A 205 1.75 -1.10 -2.56
C LYS A 205 2.53 -2.00 -1.59
N ALA A 206 1.84 -2.88 -0.86
CA ALA A 206 2.46 -3.85 0.03
C ALA A 206 3.39 -4.83 -0.72
N THR A 207 3.00 -5.24 -1.94
CA THR A 207 3.81 -6.13 -2.78
C THR A 207 5.14 -5.47 -3.15
N LEU A 208 5.12 -4.20 -3.53
CA LEU A 208 6.33 -3.44 -3.86
C LEU A 208 7.21 -3.25 -2.61
N ILE A 209 6.61 -2.92 -1.46
CA ILE A 209 7.32 -2.83 -0.17
C ILE A 209 8.01 -4.16 0.16
N ALA A 210 7.31 -5.30 0.05
CA ALA A 210 7.88 -6.61 0.34
C ALA A 210 9.04 -6.95 -0.60
N SER A 211 8.89 -6.67 -1.90
CA SER A 211 9.92 -6.93 -2.90
C SER A 211 11.21 -6.17 -2.59
N ILE A 212 11.11 -4.90 -2.21
CA ILE A 212 12.25 -4.05 -1.85
C ILE A 212 12.82 -4.40 -0.48
N ALA A 213 11.99 -4.70 0.51
CA ALA A 213 12.45 -4.99 1.87
C ALA A 213 13.21 -6.32 1.97
N TYR A 214 12.83 -7.30 1.15
CA TYR A 214 13.33 -8.68 1.26
C TYR A 214 14.11 -9.17 0.05
N GLY A 215 14.21 -8.37 -1.01
CA GLY A 215 14.90 -8.73 -2.24
C GLY A 215 14.26 -9.93 -2.92
N ILE A 216 12.93 -9.98 -2.98
CA ILE A 216 12.17 -11.05 -3.62
C ILE A 216 11.49 -10.54 -4.89
N PRO A 217 11.16 -11.41 -5.87
CA PRO A 217 10.36 -11.02 -7.03
C PRO A 217 9.01 -10.41 -6.64
N VAL A 218 8.45 -9.60 -7.54
CA VAL A 218 7.10 -9.05 -7.35
C VAL A 218 6.08 -10.18 -7.56
N GLN A 219 5.31 -10.50 -6.52
CA GLN A 219 4.38 -11.65 -6.47
C GLN A 219 2.99 -11.24 -5.95
N PHE A 220 2.36 -10.27 -6.62
CA PHE A 220 1.04 -9.73 -6.21
C PHE A 220 -0.06 -10.81 -6.22
N ASP A 221 0.00 -11.76 -7.15
CA ASP A 221 -0.93 -12.89 -7.26
C ASP A 221 -0.99 -13.78 -6.01
N LYS A 222 0.05 -13.70 -5.17
CA LYS A 222 0.15 -14.45 -3.91
C LYS A 222 -0.24 -13.62 -2.67
N ALA A 223 -0.51 -12.33 -2.83
CA ALA A 223 -0.91 -11.48 -1.72
C ALA A 223 -2.31 -11.88 -1.23
N TYR A 224 -2.48 -12.02 0.09
CA TYR A 224 -3.82 -12.12 0.67
C TYR A 224 -4.45 -10.73 0.72
N VAL A 225 -5.71 -10.60 0.31
CA VAL A 225 -6.42 -9.32 0.26
C VAL A 225 -7.83 -9.48 0.84
N GLU A 226 -8.13 -8.66 1.84
CA GLU A 226 -9.46 -8.53 2.44
C GLU A 226 -9.76 -7.04 2.64
N GLY A 227 -10.96 -6.62 2.22
CA GLY A 227 -11.44 -5.25 2.32
C GLY A 227 -12.05 -4.87 3.66
N ILE A 228 -12.60 -3.65 3.72
CA ILE A 228 -13.27 -3.09 4.90
C ILE A 228 -14.81 -3.19 4.83
N THR A 229 -15.36 -3.74 3.74
CA THR A 229 -16.80 -3.69 3.44
C THR A 229 -17.68 -4.51 4.39
N GLN A 230 -17.10 -5.47 5.11
CA GLN A 230 -17.82 -6.33 6.07
C GLN A 230 -17.79 -5.82 7.52
N LEU A 231 -17.10 -4.69 7.77
CA LEU A 231 -17.00 -4.08 9.09
C LEU A 231 -18.28 -3.34 9.46
N GLU A 232 -18.68 -3.51 10.72
CA GLU A 232 -19.84 -2.84 11.27
C GLU A 232 -19.43 -1.80 12.32
N ALA A 233 -20.30 -0.82 12.58
CA ALA A 233 -20.04 0.20 13.60
C ALA A 233 -19.85 -0.41 15.00
N SER A 234 -20.52 -1.53 15.28
CA SER A 234 -20.35 -2.32 16.51
C SER A 234 -18.93 -2.89 16.65
N ASP A 235 -18.30 -3.33 15.55
CA ASP A 235 -16.93 -3.84 15.59
C ASP A 235 -15.95 -2.76 16.03
N ILE A 236 -16.10 -1.55 15.48
CA ILE A 236 -15.28 -0.40 15.85
C ILE A 236 -15.51 -0.02 17.31
N LYS A 237 -16.77 0.06 17.74
CA LYS A 237 -17.14 0.37 19.12
C LYS A 237 -16.55 -0.62 20.13
N TYR A 238 -16.62 -1.92 19.84
CA TYR A 238 -16.07 -2.95 20.73
C TYR A 238 -14.55 -2.99 20.71
N ALA A 239 -13.91 -2.80 19.55
CA ALA A 239 -12.47 -2.65 19.48
C ALA A 239 -11.96 -1.48 20.35
N GLU A 240 -12.66 -0.35 20.34
CA GLU A 240 -12.32 0.81 21.19
C GLU A 240 -12.45 0.52 22.68
N GLN A 241 -13.53 -0.14 23.10
CA GLN A 241 -13.73 -0.52 24.50
C GLN A 241 -12.62 -1.44 25.02
N LEU A 242 -12.05 -2.26 24.12
CA LEU A 242 -10.93 -3.15 24.41
C LEU A 242 -9.56 -2.47 24.27
N GLY A 243 -9.50 -1.18 23.91
CA GLY A 243 -8.25 -0.42 23.80
C GLY A 243 -7.54 -0.55 22.44
N TYR A 244 -8.27 -0.90 21.38
CA TYR A 244 -7.75 -1.07 20.03
C TYR A 244 -8.37 -0.10 19.03
N ARG A 245 -7.71 0.08 17.89
CA ARG A 245 -8.24 0.75 16.69
C ARG A 245 -8.24 -0.23 15.53
N ILE A 246 -9.23 -0.13 14.65
CA ILE A 246 -9.29 -0.92 13.41
C ILE A 246 -8.70 -0.08 12.27
N LYS A 247 -7.72 -0.65 11.57
CA LYS A 247 -7.09 -0.05 10.38
C LYS A 247 -6.97 -1.10 9.27
N LEU A 248 -7.05 -0.67 8.01
CA LEU A 248 -6.68 -1.51 6.87
C LEU A 248 -5.15 -1.46 6.74
N LEU A 249 -4.46 -2.55 7.07
CA LEU A 249 -3.01 -2.62 7.01
C LEU A 249 -2.54 -3.45 5.83
N GLY A 250 -1.54 -2.95 5.10
CA GLY A 250 -0.65 -3.79 4.31
C GLY A 250 0.53 -4.23 5.15
N ILE A 251 0.73 -5.54 5.29
CA ILE A 251 1.76 -6.15 6.12
C ILE A 251 2.64 -7.02 5.24
N ALA A 252 3.94 -6.75 5.33
CA ALA A 252 5.00 -7.55 4.76
C ALA A 252 5.91 -8.00 5.91
N LYS A 253 6.00 -9.30 6.21
CA LYS A 253 6.75 -9.79 7.39
C LYS A 253 7.62 -10.99 7.03
N ARG A 254 8.91 -10.94 7.35
CA ARG A 254 9.83 -12.05 7.13
C ARG A 254 9.66 -13.11 8.22
N ARG A 255 9.57 -14.36 7.80
CA ARG A 255 9.62 -15.55 8.65
C ARG A 255 10.79 -16.43 8.20
N ASP A 256 11.09 -17.45 8.99
CA ASP A 256 12.19 -18.37 8.66
C ASP A 256 11.91 -19.20 7.40
N ASN A 257 10.63 -19.47 7.11
CA ASN A 257 10.18 -20.29 5.99
C ASN A 257 9.60 -19.49 4.81
N GLY A 258 9.53 -18.15 4.88
CA GLY A 258 8.95 -17.34 3.81
C GLY A 258 8.64 -15.91 4.21
N VAL A 259 7.81 -15.25 3.42
CA VAL A 259 7.34 -13.88 3.64
C VAL A 259 5.83 -13.86 3.72
N GLU A 260 5.29 -13.24 4.77
CA GLU A 260 3.89 -12.86 4.81
C GLU A 260 3.67 -11.66 3.91
N LEU A 261 2.68 -11.71 3.03
CA LEU A 261 2.23 -10.59 2.22
C LEU A 261 0.71 -10.55 2.26
N ARG A 262 0.16 -9.63 3.06
CA ARG A 262 -1.28 -9.59 3.35
C ARG A 262 -1.80 -8.19 3.55
N VAL A 263 -3.04 -7.97 3.13
CA VAL A 263 -3.84 -6.78 3.40
C VAL A 263 -5.16 -7.21 4.01
N HIS A 264 -5.50 -6.67 5.18
CA HIS A 264 -6.79 -6.92 5.83
C HIS A 264 -7.07 -5.90 6.93
N PRO A 265 -8.35 -5.74 7.34
CA PRO A 265 -8.69 -5.05 8.58
C PRO A 265 -7.94 -5.68 9.76
N THR A 266 -7.35 -4.83 10.59
CA THR A 266 -6.49 -5.25 11.69
C THR A 266 -6.75 -4.39 12.91
N LEU A 267 -6.97 -5.03 14.06
CA LEU A 267 -6.92 -4.38 15.36
C LEU A 267 -5.46 -4.07 15.71
N ILE A 268 -5.21 -2.82 16.09
CA ILE A 268 -3.92 -2.33 16.56
C ILE A 268 -4.13 -1.70 17.93
N PRO A 269 -3.28 -1.99 18.95
CA PRO A 269 -3.38 -1.34 20.24
C PRO A 269 -3.37 0.20 20.09
N ALA A 270 -4.30 0.89 20.75
CA ALA A 270 -4.49 2.34 20.58
C ALA A 270 -3.25 3.17 20.99
N LYS A 271 -2.34 2.58 21.80
CA LYS A 271 -1.06 3.18 22.18
C LYS A 271 -0.01 3.25 21.06
N ARG A 272 -0.21 2.54 19.94
CA ARG A 272 0.73 2.56 18.80
C ARG A 272 0.57 3.85 18.00
N LEU A 273 1.68 4.42 17.51
CA LEU A 273 1.63 5.59 16.64
C LEU A 273 0.78 5.32 15.37
N LEU A 274 0.94 4.14 14.77
CA LEU A 274 0.20 3.74 13.57
C LEU A 274 -1.32 3.70 13.81
N ALA A 275 -1.77 3.36 15.03
CA ALA A 275 -3.19 3.31 15.37
C ALA A 275 -3.87 4.69 15.35
N ASN A 276 -3.09 5.77 15.48
CA ASN A 276 -3.57 7.15 15.57
C ASN A 276 -3.34 7.96 14.27
N VAL A 277 -3.06 7.26 13.16
CA VAL A 277 -2.97 7.87 11.83
C VAL A 277 -4.38 7.99 11.26
N GLU A 278 -4.93 9.20 11.24
CA GLU A 278 -6.33 9.47 10.87
C GLU A 278 -6.50 10.17 9.52
N GLY A 279 -7.74 10.12 9.03
CA GLY A 279 -8.16 10.77 7.79
C GLY A 279 -7.46 10.16 6.57
N ALA A 280 -7.21 10.98 5.56
CA ALA A 280 -6.55 10.55 4.31
C ALA A 280 -5.01 10.48 4.41
N MET A 281 -4.46 10.39 5.63
CA MET A 281 -3.02 10.28 5.86
C MET A 281 -2.55 8.83 5.73
N ASN A 282 -1.32 8.66 5.27
CA ASN A 282 -0.66 7.38 5.20
C ASN A 282 0.49 7.30 6.21
N ALA A 283 0.85 6.08 6.57
CA ALA A 283 2.07 5.82 7.31
C ALA A 283 2.61 4.42 7.03
N VAL A 284 3.93 4.28 7.08
CA VAL A 284 4.62 2.98 7.00
C VAL A 284 5.55 2.86 8.19
N MET A 285 5.34 1.82 8.99
CA MET A 285 6.16 1.44 10.13
C MET A 285 7.08 0.31 9.70
N VAL A 286 8.38 0.46 9.92
CA VAL A 286 9.39 -0.51 9.49
C VAL A 286 10.23 -0.91 10.69
N LYS A 287 10.38 -2.23 10.89
CA LYS A 287 11.27 -2.83 11.89
C LYS A 287 12.50 -3.37 11.20
N GLY A 288 13.66 -2.80 11.54
CA GLY A 288 14.97 -3.37 11.25
C GLY A 288 15.61 -3.95 12.52
N ASP A 289 16.49 -4.91 12.33
CA ASP A 289 17.27 -5.54 13.41
C ASP A 289 18.17 -4.53 14.16
N ALA A 290 18.85 -3.63 13.45
CA ALA A 290 19.78 -2.68 14.04
C ALA A 290 19.13 -1.34 14.45
N VAL A 291 18.29 -0.76 13.60
CA VAL A 291 17.64 0.54 13.85
C VAL A 291 16.43 0.44 14.79
N GLY A 292 15.91 -0.77 15.01
CA GLY A 292 14.64 -0.96 15.68
C GLY A 292 13.47 -0.48 14.81
N ILE A 293 12.51 0.24 15.41
CA ILE A 293 11.31 0.68 14.69
C ILE A 293 11.45 2.12 14.21
N THR A 294 11.17 2.33 12.93
CA THR A 294 11.04 3.64 12.29
C THR A 294 9.61 3.82 11.75
N LEU A 295 9.14 5.06 11.69
CA LEU A 295 7.80 5.40 11.17
C LEU A 295 7.93 6.56 10.18
N TYR A 296 7.35 6.38 9.01
CA TYR A 296 7.27 7.39 7.96
C TYR A 296 5.80 7.79 7.78
N TYR A 297 5.48 9.06 8.00
CA TYR A 297 4.10 9.57 8.03
C TYR A 297 3.94 10.78 7.11
N GLY A 298 2.82 10.86 6.41
CA GLY A 298 2.55 11.96 5.49
C GLY A 298 1.34 11.73 4.61
N LYS A 299 1.19 12.59 3.59
CA LYS A 299 0.11 12.44 2.60
C LYS A 299 0.45 11.33 1.62
N GLY A 300 -0.45 10.35 1.53
CA GLY A 300 -0.33 9.19 0.64
C GLY A 300 -0.76 9.42 -0.81
N ALA A 301 -1.38 10.58 -1.08
CA ALA A 301 -1.93 10.95 -2.38
C ALA A 301 -1.99 12.48 -2.52
N GLY A 302 -2.38 12.94 -3.72
CA GLY A 302 -2.55 14.34 -4.05
C GLY A 302 -1.51 14.87 -5.03
N ALA A 303 -1.84 15.96 -5.71
CA ALA A 303 -1.04 16.53 -6.80
C ALA A 303 0.42 16.78 -6.41
N GLU A 304 0.66 17.69 -5.45
CA GLU A 304 2.03 18.05 -5.06
C GLU A 304 2.75 16.96 -4.25
N PRO A 305 2.11 16.21 -3.31
CA PRO A 305 2.78 15.11 -2.63
C PRO A 305 3.34 14.05 -3.58
N THR A 306 2.53 13.57 -4.53
CA THR A 306 2.99 12.56 -5.51
C THR A 306 4.01 13.17 -6.49
N ALA A 307 3.80 14.41 -6.94
CA ALA A 307 4.77 15.13 -7.76
C ALA A 307 6.14 15.27 -7.07
N SER A 308 6.16 15.48 -5.75
CA SER A 308 7.41 15.54 -4.97
C SER A 308 8.22 14.26 -5.09
N ALA A 309 7.57 13.09 -5.04
CA ALA A 309 8.23 11.80 -5.21
C ALA A 309 8.70 11.58 -6.65
N VAL A 310 7.89 11.93 -7.66
CA VAL A 310 8.29 11.89 -9.08
C VAL A 310 9.54 12.74 -9.32
N ILE A 311 9.61 13.94 -8.75
CA ILE A 311 10.76 14.84 -8.89
C ILE A 311 11.99 14.29 -8.16
N ALA A 312 11.82 13.67 -6.99
CA ALA A 312 12.92 13.02 -6.28
C ALA A 312 13.55 11.90 -7.14
N ASP A 313 12.72 11.05 -7.76
CA ASP A 313 13.17 10.03 -8.70
C ASP A 313 13.86 10.63 -9.93
N LEU A 314 13.31 11.71 -10.51
CA LEU A 314 13.96 12.41 -11.62
C LEU A 314 15.36 12.91 -11.27
N VAL A 315 15.55 13.42 -10.05
CA VAL A 315 16.87 13.86 -9.56
C VAL A 315 17.81 12.69 -9.39
N ASP A 316 17.36 11.59 -8.79
CA ASP A 316 18.18 10.38 -8.60
C ASP A 316 18.62 9.77 -9.93
N VAL A 317 17.67 9.60 -10.87
CA VAL A 317 17.95 9.12 -12.23
C VAL A 317 18.91 10.06 -12.94
N THR A 318 18.72 11.38 -12.84
CA THR A 318 19.61 12.37 -13.48
C THR A 318 21.05 12.28 -12.96
N ARG A 319 21.23 12.09 -11.65
CA ARG A 319 22.57 11.98 -11.03
C ARG A 319 23.31 10.74 -11.51
N LEU A 320 22.58 9.65 -11.78
CA LEU A 320 23.14 8.36 -12.17
C LEU A 320 23.07 8.08 -13.67
N ALA A 321 22.45 8.95 -14.47
CA ALA A 321 22.27 8.75 -15.91
C ALA A 321 23.61 8.58 -16.64
N THR A 322 24.66 9.28 -16.21
CA THR A 322 26.01 9.16 -16.76
C THR A 322 26.91 8.19 -15.99
N ALA A 323 26.42 7.61 -14.89
CA ALA A 323 27.13 6.55 -14.19
C ALA A 323 27.01 5.24 -14.97
N ASP A 324 28.06 4.43 -14.89
CA ASP A 324 28.05 3.06 -15.39
C ASP A 324 26.89 2.29 -14.76
N ALA A 325 26.15 1.55 -15.58
CA ALA A 325 24.96 0.80 -15.17
C ALA A 325 25.27 -0.17 -14.03
N ALA A 326 26.46 -0.77 -14.02
CA ALA A 326 26.91 -1.69 -12.97
C ALA A 326 27.07 -1.01 -11.59
N HIS A 327 27.21 0.32 -11.55
CA HIS A 327 27.43 1.10 -10.33
C HIS A 327 26.19 1.90 -9.89
N ARG A 328 25.04 1.68 -10.53
CA ARG A 328 23.78 2.33 -10.15
C ARG A 328 23.14 1.59 -8.97
N VAL A 329 22.28 2.28 -8.24
CA VAL A 329 21.46 1.67 -7.20
C VAL A 329 20.45 0.73 -7.86
N PRO A 330 20.36 -0.55 -7.47
CA PRO A 330 19.40 -1.49 -8.06
C PRO A 330 17.95 -1.08 -7.83
N HIS A 331 17.07 -1.33 -8.81
CA HIS A 331 15.66 -0.92 -8.75
C HIS A 331 14.93 -1.48 -7.51
N LEU A 332 15.20 -2.74 -7.18
CA LEU A 332 14.62 -3.46 -6.03
C LEU A 332 15.56 -3.50 -4.82
N ALA A 333 16.51 -2.56 -4.69
CA ALA A 333 17.56 -2.50 -3.66
C ALA A 333 18.62 -3.61 -3.70
N PHE A 334 18.29 -4.78 -4.20
CA PHE A 334 19.19 -5.92 -4.29
C PHE A 334 19.74 -6.08 -5.71
N GLN A 335 20.98 -6.53 -5.80
CA GLN A 335 21.55 -6.89 -7.09
C GLN A 335 20.75 -8.05 -7.69
N PRO A 336 20.49 -8.07 -9.00
CA PRO A 336 19.65 -9.09 -9.62
C PRO A 336 20.12 -10.53 -9.43
N ASP A 337 21.43 -10.74 -9.30
CA ASP A 337 22.07 -12.03 -8.98
C ASP A 337 22.07 -12.37 -7.47
N ALA A 338 21.66 -11.43 -6.62
CA ALA A 338 21.55 -11.57 -5.17
C ALA A 338 20.10 -11.55 -4.66
N MET A 339 19.12 -11.67 -5.57
CA MET A 339 17.71 -11.81 -5.21
C MET A 339 17.45 -13.13 -4.49
N SER A 340 16.52 -13.09 -3.55
CA SER A 340 16.09 -14.21 -2.72
C SER A 340 14.88 -14.92 -3.34
N ASN A 341 14.84 -16.24 -3.22
CA ASN A 341 13.71 -17.08 -3.66
C ASN A 341 12.75 -17.44 -2.51
N LEU A 342 12.73 -16.65 -1.43
CA LEU A 342 11.80 -16.86 -0.32
C LEU A 342 10.35 -16.84 -0.84
N PRO A 343 9.54 -17.86 -0.54
CA PRO A 343 8.16 -17.90 -1.00
C PRO A 343 7.29 -16.93 -0.21
N ILE A 344 6.23 -16.42 -0.85
CA ILE A 344 5.10 -15.84 -0.13
C ILE A 344 4.33 -16.98 0.55
N LEU A 345 4.11 -16.86 1.85
CA LEU A 345 3.38 -17.84 2.64
C LEU A 345 1.87 -17.75 2.36
N PRO A 346 1.16 -18.89 2.25
CA PRO A 346 -0.29 -18.87 2.18
C PRO A 346 -0.89 -18.35 3.49
N MET A 347 -2.03 -17.65 3.40
CA MET A 347 -2.67 -17.04 4.57
C MET A 347 -2.91 -18.04 5.71
N SER A 348 -3.23 -19.30 5.39
CA SER A 348 -3.47 -20.38 6.36
C SER A 348 -2.28 -20.73 7.25
N GLU A 349 -1.05 -20.39 6.84
CA GLU A 349 0.18 -20.64 7.59
C GLU A 349 0.64 -19.45 8.44
N ILE A 350 -0.02 -18.30 8.28
CA ILE A 350 0.32 -17.08 9.01
C ILE A 350 -0.15 -17.16 10.46
N GLU A 351 0.62 -16.57 11.36
CA GLU A 351 0.31 -16.49 12.78
C GLU A 351 -0.04 -15.06 13.18
N THR A 352 -1.24 -14.87 13.74
CA THR A 352 -1.80 -13.58 14.14
C THR A 352 -2.74 -13.76 15.32
N GLY A 353 -2.96 -12.68 16.11
CA GLY A 353 -4.08 -12.65 17.05
C GLY A 353 -5.41 -12.45 16.32
N ASN A 354 -6.53 -12.72 16.98
CA ASN A 354 -7.87 -12.58 16.42
C ASN A 354 -8.81 -11.90 17.40
N TYR A 355 -9.61 -10.97 16.90
CA TYR A 355 -10.87 -10.54 17.46
C TYR A 355 -11.99 -11.39 16.86
N LEU A 356 -12.80 -11.98 17.71
CA LEU A 356 -14.00 -12.74 17.35
C LEU A 356 -15.20 -12.09 18.01
N ARG A 357 -16.21 -11.74 17.23
CA ARG A 357 -17.53 -11.30 17.73
C ARG A 357 -18.59 -12.31 17.33
N LEU A 358 -19.24 -12.85 18.35
CA LEU A 358 -20.17 -13.95 18.27
C LEU A 358 -21.53 -13.47 18.78
N ARG A 359 -22.58 -13.62 17.97
CA ARG A 359 -23.95 -13.46 18.43
C ARG A 359 -24.48 -14.82 18.88
N VAL A 360 -24.79 -14.97 20.16
CA VAL A 360 -25.19 -16.26 20.74
C VAL A 360 -26.47 -16.15 21.55
N GLU A 361 -27.18 -17.27 21.74
CA GLU A 361 -28.26 -17.37 22.72
C GLU A 361 -27.73 -17.13 24.13
N ASP A 362 -28.46 -16.35 24.94
CA ASP A 362 -28.11 -16.12 26.34
C ASP A 362 -28.52 -17.32 27.21
N LYS A 363 -27.68 -18.36 27.18
CA LYS A 363 -27.88 -19.62 27.91
C LYS A 363 -26.61 -20.07 28.61
N ALA A 364 -26.77 -20.65 29.79
CA ALA A 364 -25.68 -21.30 30.49
C ALA A 364 -25.05 -22.42 29.64
N GLY A 365 -23.72 -22.53 29.67
CA GLY A 365 -22.96 -23.55 28.94
C GLY A 365 -22.37 -23.08 27.61
N VAL A 366 -22.97 -22.09 26.95
CA VAL A 366 -22.51 -21.60 25.63
C VAL A 366 -21.03 -21.17 25.66
N LEU A 367 -20.64 -20.41 26.68
CA LEU A 367 -19.26 -19.96 26.85
C LEU A 367 -18.29 -21.13 27.12
N ALA A 368 -18.75 -22.17 27.83
CA ALA A 368 -17.94 -23.36 28.07
C ALA A 368 -17.69 -24.14 26.77
N ASP A 369 -18.69 -24.23 25.88
CA ASP A 369 -18.55 -24.86 24.57
C ASP A 369 -17.60 -24.07 23.66
N ILE A 370 -17.74 -22.75 23.59
CA ILE A 370 -16.87 -21.87 22.79
C ILE A 370 -15.41 -21.98 23.26
N THR A 371 -15.18 -21.86 24.58
CA THR A 371 -13.82 -21.94 25.14
C THR A 371 -13.20 -23.33 24.97
N ARG A 372 -14.01 -24.40 25.04
CA ARG A 372 -13.56 -25.76 24.72
C ARG A 372 -13.11 -25.86 23.26
N ILE A 373 -13.90 -25.37 22.31
CA ILE A 373 -13.55 -25.40 20.88
C ILE A 373 -12.24 -24.66 20.62
N LEU A 374 -12.04 -23.49 21.22
CA LEU A 374 -10.80 -22.73 21.10
C LEU A 374 -9.61 -23.53 21.66
N ALA A 375 -9.78 -24.13 22.85
CA ALA A 375 -8.75 -24.95 23.47
C ALA A 375 -8.40 -26.21 22.64
N ASP A 376 -9.39 -26.86 22.04
CA ASP A 376 -9.19 -28.03 21.17
C ASP A 376 -8.38 -27.69 19.90
N GLN A 377 -8.42 -26.43 19.46
CA GLN A 377 -7.58 -25.88 18.39
C GLN A 377 -6.25 -25.28 18.89
N GLY A 378 -5.95 -25.39 20.19
CA GLY A 378 -4.74 -24.83 20.79
C GLY A 378 -4.73 -23.30 20.87
N ILE A 379 -5.90 -22.65 20.84
CA ILE A 379 -6.03 -21.19 20.84
C ILE A 379 -6.25 -20.71 22.27
N SER A 380 -5.35 -19.83 22.73
CA SER A 380 -5.48 -19.17 24.03
C SER A 380 -6.24 -17.85 23.92
N ILE A 381 -7.02 -17.53 24.95
CA ILE A 381 -7.81 -16.30 25.05
C ILE A 381 -6.99 -15.27 25.84
N ASP A 382 -6.86 -14.07 25.28
CA ASP A 382 -6.23 -12.91 25.91
C ASP A 382 -7.26 -12.11 26.73
N ALA A 383 -8.41 -11.83 26.11
CA ALA A 383 -9.50 -11.10 26.75
C ALA A 383 -10.85 -11.58 26.25
N MET A 384 -11.89 -11.38 27.06
CA MET A 384 -13.27 -11.69 26.71
C MET A 384 -14.21 -10.66 27.32
N LEU A 385 -15.22 -10.27 26.55
CA LEU A 385 -16.27 -9.35 26.96
C LEU A 385 -17.62 -9.92 26.52
N GLN A 386 -18.56 -10.07 27.45
CA GLN A 386 -19.95 -10.40 27.15
C GLN A 386 -20.82 -9.17 27.41
N ARG A 387 -21.68 -8.82 26.47
CA ARG A 387 -22.65 -7.74 26.66
C ARG A 387 -23.86 -8.22 27.45
N GLU A 388 -24.50 -7.32 28.18
CA GLU A 388 -25.84 -7.60 28.70
C GLU A 388 -26.82 -7.54 27.51
N PRO A 389 -27.71 -8.54 27.35
CA PRO A 389 -28.77 -8.48 26.35
C PRO A 389 -29.73 -7.32 26.68
N GLU A 390 -30.30 -6.69 25.65
CA GLU A 390 -31.35 -5.68 25.85
C GLU A 390 -32.63 -6.34 26.44
N GLU A 391 -33.45 -5.56 27.16
CA GLU A 391 -34.67 -6.09 27.78
C GLU A 391 -35.58 -6.78 26.75
N GLY A 392 -35.72 -8.11 26.87
CA GLY A 392 -36.54 -8.93 25.97
C GLY A 392 -35.76 -9.60 24.83
N GLU A 393 -34.45 -9.36 24.69
CA GLU A 393 -33.59 -10.12 23.78
C GLU A 393 -33.10 -11.42 24.41
N GLY A 394 -33.23 -12.54 23.69
CA GLY A 394 -32.70 -13.85 24.08
C GLY A 394 -31.28 -14.12 23.56
N GLU A 395 -30.62 -13.11 23.02
CA GLU A 395 -29.31 -13.20 22.37
C GLU A 395 -28.37 -12.12 22.89
N THR A 396 -27.08 -12.39 22.91
CA THR A 396 -26.05 -11.44 23.31
C THR A 396 -24.79 -11.57 22.45
N ASP A 397 -23.99 -10.50 22.41
CA ASP A 397 -22.67 -10.49 21.82
C ASP A 397 -21.63 -10.96 22.84
N ILE A 398 -20.86 -11.98 22.46
CA ILE A 398 -19.59 -12.35 23.10
C ILE A 398 -18.46 -11.89 22.18
N ILE A 399 -17.50 -11.17 22.76
CA ILE A 399 -16.29 -10.72 22.11
C ILE A 399 -15.10 -11.45 22.73
N ILE A 400 -14.23 -12.01 21.90
CA ILE A 400 -13.03 -12.73 22.32
C ILE A 400 -11.82 -12.15 21.58
N LEU A 401 -10.77 -11.81 22.32
CA LEU A 401 -9.44 -11.59 21.79
C LEU A 401 -8.59 -12.82 22.04
N THR A 402 -7.92 -13.34 21.01
CA THR A 402 -7.02 -14.48 21.11
C THR A 402 -5.57 -14.02 21.19
N HIS A 403 -4.72 -14.82 21.85
CA HIS A 403 -3.29 -14.76 21.59
C HIS A 403 -2.98 -15.19 20.14
N VAL A 404 -1.72 -15.00 19.73
CA VAL A 404 -1.24 -15.38 18.39
C VAL A 404 -1.44 -16.88 18.17
N CYS A 405 -2.12 -17.23 17.08
CA CYS A 405 -2.30 -18.61 16.64
C CYS A 405 -2.25 -18.68 15.11
N LYS A 406 -2.10 -19.89 14.58
CA LYS A 406 -2.15 -20.12 13.14
C LYS A 406 -3.54 -19.81 12.59
N GLU A 407 -3.59 -19.14 11.46
CA GLU A 407 -4.81 -18.77 10.75
C GLU A 407 -5.71 -19.99 10.48
N SER A 408 -5.13 -21.13 10.09
CA SER A 408 -5.88 -22.37 9.86
C SER A 408 -6.60 -22.88 11.11
N ALA A 409 -5.96 -22.78 12.28
CA ALA A 409 -6.57 -23.15 13.55
C ALA A 409 -7.71 -22.19 13.92
N ALA A 410 -7.52 -20.88 13.71
CA ALA A 410 -8.57 -19.89 13.93
C ALA A 410 -9.79 -20.11 13.04
N LEU A 411 -9.58 -20.42 11.76
CA LEU A 411 -10.66 -20.75 10.82
C LEU A 411 -11.40 -22.04 11.21
N ALA A 412 -10.67 -23.07 11.63
CA ALA A 412 -11.26 -24.31 12.13
C ALA A 412 -12.12 -24.07 13.38
N ALA A 413 -11.61 -23.28 14.33
CA ALA A 413 -12.37 -22.89 15.53
C ALA A 413 -13.64 -22.11 15.17
N VAL A 414 -13.55 -21.13 14.27
CA VAL A 414 -14.72 -20.36 13.80
C VAL A 414 -15.76 -21.30 13.18
N ALA A 415 -15.37 -22.20 12.30
CA ALA A 415 -16.30 -23.15 11.68
C ALA A 415 -16.99 -24.06 12.72
N SER A 416 -16.25 -24.54 13.73
CA SER A 416 -16.81 -25.33 14.83
C SER A 416 -17.77 -24.52 15.70
N ILE A 417 -17.47 -23.23 15.95
CA ILE A 417 -18.36 -22.36 16.72
C ILE A 417 -19.64 -22.05 15.93
N GLU A 418 -19.54 -21.77 14.63
CA GLU A 418 -20.69 -21.55 13.74
C GLU A 418 -21.62 -22.77 13.64
N ALA A 419 -21.13 -23.97 13.96
CA ALA A 419 -21.93 -25.19 14.01
C ALA A 419 -22.71 -25.37 15.33
N LEU A 420 -22.44 -24.57 16.37
CA LEU A 420 -23.20 -24.62 17.62
C LEU A 420 -24.62 -24.12 17.41
N ALA A 421 -25.62 -24.86 17.94
CA ALA A 421 -27.03 -24.45 17.85
C ALA A 421 -27.31 -23.08 18.50
N ALA A 422 -26.52 -22.73 19.53
CA ALA A 422 -26.60 -21.46 20.24
C ALA A 422 -25.97 -20.30 19.46
N GLN A 423 -25.11 -20.54 18.46
CA GLN A 423 -24.50 -19.49 17.64
C GLN A 423 -25.47 -19.03 16.55
N LYS A 424 -25.64 -17.72 16.44
CA LYS A 424 -26.55 -17.07 15.49
C LYS A 424 -25.77 -16.30 14.45
N GLY A 425 -26.01 -16.64 13.19
CA GLY A 425 -25.30 -16.03 12.07
C GLY A 425 -23.79 -16.36 12.07
N LYS A 426 -23.04 -15.59 11.28
CA LYS A 426 -21.60 -15.77 11.12
C LYS A 426 -20.81 -15.12 12.23
N VAL A 427 -19.69 -15.74 12.61
CA VAL A 427 -18.72 -15.12 13.50
C VAL A 427 -17.98 -14.02 12.75
N LYS A 428 -18.00 -12.81 13.28
CA LYS A 428 -17.16 -11.73 12.74
C LYS A 428 -15.75 -11.92 13.26
N ARG A 429 -14.79 -12.00 12.35
CA ARG A 429 -13.38 -12.17 12.67
C ARG A 429 -12.58 -11.01 12.09
N ILE A 430 -11.75 -10.40 12.92
CA ILE A 430 -10.80 -9.37 12.51
C ILE A 430 -9.45 -9.74 13.12
N ARG A 431 -8.37 -9.65 12.34
CA ARG A 431 -7.03 -10.00 12.83
C ARG A 431 -6.50 -8.92 13.77
N LEU A 432 -5.55 -9.27 14.63
CA LEU A 432 -4.94 -8.38 15.61
C LEU A 432 -3.43 -8.43 15.48
N GLU A 433 -2.81 -7.26 15.36
CA GLU A 433 -1.36 -7.09 15.32
C GLU A 433 -0.89 -6.18 16.45
N GLU A 434 0.07 -6.69 17.22
CA GLU A 434 0.69 -5.95 18.31
C GLU A 434 1.66 -4.87 17.84
N LEU A 435 2.32 -5.08 16.69
CA LEU A 435 3.34 -4.19 16.10
C LEU A 435 4.41 -3.74 17.12
N GLN A 436 5.11 -4.73 17.69
CA GLN A 436 6.16 -4.56 18.72
C GLN A 436 7.58 -4.70 18.18
#